data_AF-A0A923VGK5-F1
#
_entry.id   AF-A0A923VGK5-F1
#
_cell.length_a   1.000
_cell.length_b   1.000
_cell.length_c   1.000
_cell.angle_alpha   90.00
_cell.angle_beta   90.00
_cell.angle_gamma   90.00
#
_symmetry.space_group_name_H-M   'P 1'
#
loop_
_entity.id
_entity.type
_entity.pdbx_description
1 polymer ?
#
loop_
_entity_poly.entity_id
_entity_poly.type
_entity_poly.pdbx_seq_one_letter_code
_entity_poly.pdbx_strand_id
1 'polypeptide(L)'
;MHIIKQSILLLLVSISSSIFAQVLPHQWKEATSGGYTYRYVTGDPAKARFYTLKNRLTVILSATNKDPRIQCYVATKAGSKTDPSNHTGLAHYLEHMLFKGT
;
A
#
# COMPACT_ATOMS: atom_id res chain seq x y z
N MET A 1 13.04 -43.71 -29.95
CA MET A 1 13.83 -43.14 -28.83
C MET A 1 14.10 -41.63 -28.96
N HIS A 2 14.30 -41.09 -30.17
CA HIS A 2 14.55 -39.66 -30.38
C HIS A 2 13.34 -38.75 -30.07
N ILE A 3 12.14 -39.15 -30.51
CA ILE A 3 10.89 -38.40 -30.30
C ILE A 3 10.55 -38.29 -28.80
N ILE A 4 10.68 -39.39 -28.05
CA ILE A 4 10.43 -39.41 -26.60
C ILE A 4 11.38 -38.46 -25.84
N LYS A 5 12.67 -38.40 -26.23
CA LYS A 5 13.63 -37.46 -25.64
C LYS A 5 13.27 -35.99 -25.94
N GLN A 6 12.79 -35.69 -27.15
CA GLN A 6 12.35 -34.34 -27.52
C GLN A 6 11.06 -33.93 -26.79
N SER A 7 10.09 -34.85 -26.63
CA SER A 7 8.88 -34.60 -25.84
C SER A 7 9.19 -34.35 -24.37
N ILE A 8 10.11 -35.11 -23.77
CA ILE A 8 10.57 -34.90 -22.38
C ILE A 8 11.28 -33.55 -22.24
N LEU A 9 12.12 -33.17 -23.22
CA LEU A 9 12.81 -31.88 -23.22
C LEU A 9 11.81 -30.71 -23.31
N LEU A 10 10.81 -30.80 -24.18
CA LEU A 10 9.73 -29.80 -24.30
C LEU A 10 8.91 -29.67 -23.01
N LEU A 11 8.63 -30.80 -22.34
CA LEU A 11 7.94 -30.81 -21.06
C LEU A 11 8.79 -30.16 -19.95
N LEU A 12 10.09 -30.45 -19.90
CA LEU A 12 11.02 -29.82 -18.94
C LEU A 12 11.15 -28.31 -19.16
N VAL A 13 11.21 -27.86 -20.42
CA VAL A 13 11.27 -26.43 -20.75
C VAL A 13 9.97 -25.71 -20.37
N SER A 14 8.81 -26.30 -20.63
CA SER A 14 7.51 -25.71 -20.28
C SER A 14 7.27 -25.65 -18.76
N ILE A 15 7.72 -26.67 -18.01
CA ILE A 15 7.71 -26.65 -16.54
C ILE A 15 8.65 -25.55 -16.01
N SER A 16 9.87 -25.44 -16.54
CA SER A 16 10.84 -24.40 -16.14
C SER A 16 10.32 -22.99 -16.37
N SER A 17 9.64 -22.76 -17.50
CA SER A 17 8.98 -21.48 -17.83
C SER A 17 7.90 -21.12 -16.81
N SER A 18 7.14 -22.11 -16.34
CA SER A 18 6.04 -21.93 -15.38
C SER A 18 6.54 -21.61 -13.97
N ILE A 19 7.72 -22.10 -13.58
CA ILE A 19 8.36 -21.80 -12.29
C ILE A 19 8.85 -20.34 -12.24
N PHE A 20 9.39 -19.82 -13.35
CA PHE A 20 9.81 -18.40 -13.44
C PHE A 20 8.64 -17.42 -13.42
N ALA A 21 7.45 -17.85 -13.85
CA ALA A 21 6.23 -17.06 -13.81
C ALA A 21 5.57 -17.01 -12.40
N GLN A 22 6.14 -17.69 -11.40
CA GLN A 22 5.70 -17.55 -10.02
C GLN A 22 6.04 -16.14 -9.54
N VAL A 23 5.00 -15.31 -9.56
CA VAL A 23 4.87 -13.94 -9.02
C VAL A 23 5.83 -13.71 -7.85
N LEU A 24 6.71 -12.71 -8.01
CA LEU A 24 7.51 -12.19 -6.91
C LEU A 24 6.59 -11.98 -5.70
N PRO A 25 6.85 -12.61 -4.55
CA PRO A 25 5.99 -12.42 -3.39
C PRO A 25 5.93 -10.92 -3.06
N HIS A 26 4.73 -10.44 -2.76
CA HIS A 26 4.49 -9.08 -2.27
C HIS A 26 5.14 -8.94 -0.90
N GLN A 27 6.45 -8.66 -0.89
CA GLN A 27 7.26 -8.59 0.30
C GLN A 27 7.47 -7.14 0.71
N TRP A 28 7.41 -6.91 2.01
CA TRP A 28 7.80 -5.65 2.60
C TRP A 28 9.31 -5.48 2.52
N LYS A 29 9.73 -4.32 2.03
CA LYS A 29 11.12 -3.87 2.00
C LYS A 29 11.23 -2.47 2.55
N GLU A 30 12.44 -2.10 2.94
CA GLU A 30 12.77 -0.77 3.46
C GLU A 30 13.76 -0.07 2.54
N ALA A 31 13.66 1.24 2.44
CA ALA A 31 14.59 2.08 1.73
C ALA A 31 14.69 3.44 2.42
N THR A 32 15.74 4.21 2.08
CA THR A 32 15.94 5.55 2.62
C THR A 32 16.08 6.54 1.46
N SER A 33 15.38 7.67 1.55
CA SER A 33 15.47 8.75 0.56
C SER A 33 15.18 10.08 1.23
N GLY A 34 15.97 11.12 0.92
CA GLY A 34 15.80 12.46 1.48
C GLY A 34 15.87 12.52 3.01
N GLY A 35 16.62 11.60 3.65
CA GLY A 35 16.74 11.50 5.11
C GLY A 35 15.58 10.78 5.82
N TYR A 36 14.60 10.23 5.07
CA TYR A 36 13.49 9.46 5.64
C TYR A 36 13.58 7.99 5.24
N THR A 37 13.45 7.11 6.22
CA THR A 37 13.25 5.67 6.01
C THR A 37 11.78 5.40 5.74
N TYR A 38 11.50 4.57 4.73
CA TYR A 38 10.14 4.17 4.38
C TYR A 38 10.08 2.70 3.99
N ARG A 39 8.89 2.13 4.18
CA ARG A 39 8.54 0.77 3.78
C ARG A 39 7.79 0.79 2.46
N TYR A 40 7.97 -0.24 1.64
CA TYR A 40 7.25 -0.43 0.39
C TYR A 40 7.05 -1.93 0.11
N VAL A 41 6.13 -2.25 -0.80
CA VAL A 41 5.85 -3.63 -1.22
C VAL A 41 6.43 -3.86 -2.61
N THR A 42 7.16 -4.98 -2.78
CA THR A 42 7.68 -5.36 -4.10
C THR A 42 6.56 -5.68 -5.08
N GLY A 43 6.67 -5.16 -6.30
CA GLY A 43 5.68 -5.38 -7.35
C GLY A 43 4.41 -4.53 -7.23
N ASP A 44 4.30 -3.64 -6.24
CA ASP A 44 3.15 -2.74 -6.09
C ASP A 44 3.04 -1.76 -7.29
N PRO A 45 1.98 -1.83 -8.10
CA PRO A 45 1.76 -0.90 -9.21
C PRO A 45 1.62 0.56 -8.77
N ALA A 46 1.10 0.79 -7.55
CA ALA A 46 0.94 2.12 -6.98
C ALA A 46 2.28 2.70 -6.47
N LYS A 47 3.32 1.85 -6.31
CA LYS A 47 4.62 2.22 -5.76
C LYS A 47 4.49 2.98 -4.44
N ALA A 48 3.54 2.55 -3.60
CA ALA A 48 3.20 3.22 -2.36
C ALA A 48 4.38 3.16 -1.37
N ARG A 49 4.62 4.28 -0.70
CA ARG A 49 5.65 4.43 0.32
C ARG A 49 5.01 4.73 1.66
N PHE A 50 5.38 3.96 2.67
CA PHE A 50 4.84 4.03 4.02
C PHE A 50 5.90 4.58 4.97
N TYR A 51 5.61 5.73 5.57
CA TYR A 51 6.49 6.41 6.51
C TYR A 51 5.87 6.40 7.90
N THR A 52 6.71 6.26 8.93
CA THR A 52 6.34 6.54 10.31
C THR A 52 7.12 7.74 10.79
N LEU A 53 6.42 8.85 11.06
CA LEU A 53 7.05 10.10 11.49
C LEU A 53 7.45 10.03 12.97
N LYS A 54 8.28 10.99 13.42
CA LYS A 54 8.72 11.10 14.83
C LYS A 54 7.54 11.25 15.81
N ASN A 55 6.46 11.91 15.40
CA ASN A 55 5.22 12.06 16.17
C ASN A 55 4.29 10.83 16.06
N ARG A 56 4.77 9.73 15.45
CA ARG A 56 4.08 8.46 15.24
C ARG A 56 2.93 8.49 14.23
N LEU A 57 2.75 9.58 13.48
CA LEU A 57 1.82 9.57 12.36
C LEU A 57 2.34 8.67 11.23
N THR A 58 1.45 7.87 10.68
CA THR A 58 1.70 7.10 9.45
C THR A 58 1.35 7.97 8.25
N VAL A 59 2.32 8.17 7.36
CA VAL A 59 2.10 8.87 6.08
C VAL A 59 2.28 7.87 4.95
N ILE A 60 1.28 7.80 4.06
CA ILE A 60 1.30 6.90 2.90
C ILE A 60 1.29 7.78 1.65
N LEU A 61 2.33 7.66 0.83
CA LEU A 61 2.46 8.42 -0.42
C LEU A 61 2.40 7.47 -1.61
N SER A 62 1.53 7.78 -2.56
CA SER A 62 1.42 7.08 -3.84
C SER A 62 1.40 8.12 -4.96
N ALA A 63 2.52 8.24 -5.67
CA ALA A 63 2.67 9.25 -6.72
C ALA A 63 2.04 8.74 -8.02
N THR A 64 1.22 9.57 -8.65
CA THR A 64 0.62 9.29 -9.96
C THR A 64 0.75 10.50 -10.88
N ASN A 65 1.10 10.26 -12.14
CA ASN A 65 1.27 11.32 -13.15
C ASN A 65 0.05 11.44 -14.08
N LYS A 66 -1.12 10.92 -13.65
CA LYS A 66 -2.34 10.90 -14.47
C LYS A 66 -2.95 12.29 -14.61
N ASP A 67 -3.00 13.04 -13.52
CA ASP A 67 -3.58 14.38 -13.45
C ASP A 67 -2.71 15.28 -12.56
N PRO A 68 -2.64 16.60 -12.82
CA PRO A 68 -1.91 17.55 -11.98
C PRO A 68 -2.70 17.92 -10.71
N ARG A 69 -3.17 16.91 -9.97
CA ARG A 69 -3.98 17.09 -8.75
C ARG A 69 -3.42 16.25 -7.62
N ILE A 70 -3.40 16.83 -6.42
CA ILE A 70 -3.09 16.13 -5.17
C ILE A 70 -4.40 15.80 -4.47
N GLN A 71 -4.54 14.54 -4.05
CA GLN A 71 -5.63 14.11 -3.17
C GLN A 71 -5.04 13.69 -1.83
N CYS A 72 -5.59 14.21 -0.75
CA CYS A 72 -5.14 13.94 0.60
C CYS A 72 -6.31 13.44 1.45
N TYR A 73 -6.05 12.42 2.24
CA TYR A 73 -6.97 11.91 3.25
C TYR A 73 -6.24 11.85 4.58
N VAL A 74 -6.89 12.33 5.63
CA VAL A 74 -6.40 12.23 7.01
C VAL A 74 -7.41 11.39 7.76
N ALA A 75 -6.99 10.20 8.18
CA ALA A 75 -7.82 9.30 8.96
C ALA A 75 -7.46 9.41 10.45
N THR A 76 -8.48 9.54 11.29
CA THR A 76 -8.34 9.50 12.75
C THR A 76 -8.86 8.18 13.28
N LYS A 77 -8.15 7.56 14.23
CA LYS A 77 -8.61 6.34 14.92
C LYS A 77 -9.62 6.68 16.04
N ALA A 78 -10.71 7.34 15.66
CA ALA A 78 -11.84 7.71 16.51
C ALA A 78 -13.09 7.88 15.62
N GLY A 79 -14.28 7.83 16.22
CA GLY A 79 -15.55 7.99 15.49
C GLY A 79 -16.76 7.93 16.42
N SER A 80 -17.98 7.80 15.88
CA SER A 80 -19.21 7.80 16.70
C SER A 80 -19.25 6.70 17.77
N LYS A 81 -18.56 5.58 17.55
CA LYS A 81 -18.43 4.51 18.55
C LYS A 81 -17.66 4.94 19.81
N THR A 82 -16.86 5.99 19.71
CA THR A 82 -16.11 6.58 20.83
C THR A 82 -16.82 7.79 21.45
N ASP A 83 -18.03 8.11 21.02
CA ASP A 83 -18.81 9.20 21.62
C ASP A 83 -19.16 8.88 23.09
N PRO A 84 -19.14 9.87 23.99
CA PRO A 84 -19.68 9.72 25.34
C PRO A 84 -21.14 9.26 25.30
N SER A 85 -21.54 8.41 26.24
CA SER A 85 -22.92 7.88 26.31
C SER A 85 -23.97 8.98 26.50
N ASN A 86 -23.58 10.13 27.07
CA ASN A 86 -24.45 11.27 27.30
C ASN A 86 -24.44 12.32 26.17
N HIS A 87 -23.60 12.16 25.14
CA HIS A 87 -23.49 13.09 24.01
C HIS A 87 -23.19 12.33 22.71
N THR A 88 -24.23 11.69 22.16
CA THR A 88 -24.14 10.98 20.88
C THR A 88 -23.99 11.98 19.71
N GLY A 89 -23.22 11.61 18.70
CA GLY A 89 -22.99 12.44 17.51
C GLY A 89 -21.82 13.43 17.65
N LEU A 90 -21.07 13.40 18.76
CA LEU A 90 -20.00 14.34 19.02
C LEU A 90 -18.84 14.22 18.02
N ALA A 91 -18.44 13.01 17.64
CA ALA A 91 -17.39 12.80 16.64
C ALA A 91 -17.78 13.41 15.27
N HIS A 92 -19.04 13.24 14.86
CA HIS A 92 -19.56 13.82 13.62
C HIS A 92 -19.71 15.34 13.72
N TYR A 93 -20.14 15.84 14.89
CA TYR A 93 -20.18 17.27 15.14
C TYR A 93 -18.78 17.90 15.04
N LEU A 94 -17.77 17.26 15.63
CA LEU A 94 -16.38 17.70 15.53
C LEU A 94 -15.89 17.70 14.08
N GLU A 95 -16.19 16.65 13.30
CA GLU A 95 -15.88 16.59 11.86
C GLU A 95 -16.39 17.84 11.13
N HIS A 96 -17.64 18.25 11.37
CA HIS A 96 -18.17 19.48 10.79
C HIS A 96 -17.48 20.75 11.30
N MET A 97 -17.09 20.80 12.58
CA MET A 97 -16.43 21.97 13.15
C MET A 97 -15.04 22.20 12.57
N LEU A 98 -14.33 21.13 12.17
CA LEU A 98 -13.01 21.25 11.53
C LEU A 98 -13.04 22.03 10.21
N PHE A 99 -14.20 22.16 9.56
CA PHE A 99 -14.37 22.94 8.33
C PHE A 99 -14.80 24.40 8.58
N LYS A 100 -14.96 24.83 9.84
CA LYS A 100 -15.48 26.16 10.20
C LYS A 100 -14.41 27.17 10.63
N GLY A 101 -13.13 26.81 10.61
CA GLY A 101 -12.01 27.71 10.90
C GLY A 101 -10.91 27.03 11.73
N THR A 102 -9.68 27.52 11.57
CA THR A 102 -8.47 27.06 12.28
C THR A 102 -7.63 28.25 12.67
#